data_AF-A0A1C4YDA6-F1
#
_entry.id   AF-A0A1C4YDA6-F1
#
_cell.length_a   1.000
_cell.length_b   1.000
_cell.length_c   1.000
_cell.angle_alpha   90.00
_cell.angle_beta   90.00
_cell.angle_gamma   90.00
#
_symmetry.space_group_name_H-M   'P 1'
#
loop_
_entity.id
_entity.type
_entity.pdbx_description
1 polymer ?
#
loop_
_entity_poly.entity_id
_entity_poly.type
_entity_poly.pdbx_seq_one_letter_code
_entity_poly.pdbx_strand_id
1 'polypeptide(L)'
;MRHRLAAPVALAAAVAAFAVVFLVTGSLIWAPLLAVGAAIGLYLMIDDRSATRVDSDSYADDARGRVEEALRVVHGIERLSRDVRHTEARRALEDACRYVPELFDRVRDRSPDSLYSTAAQVGGHLRSLDGVVRQYLDIQRQPVLYHDPERLQRDGEQAFRRFADFALDSVRLVNQGEIAQYTANLGTVAPPSLPDLGR
;
A
#
# COMPACT_ATOMS: atom_id res chain seq x y z
N MET A 1 26.26 6.61 0.49
CA MET A 1 27.66 6.93 0.85
C MET A 1 28.22 6.13 2.05
N ARG A 2 27.40 5.57 2.96
CA ARG A 2 27.86 4.78 4.13
C ARG A 2 28.57 3.45 3.80
N HIS A 3 28.32 2.83 2.65
CA HIS A 3 28.93 1.55 2.27
C HIS A 3 30.42 1.63 1.88
N ARG A 4 30.94 2.79 1.46
CA ARG A 4 32.34 2.93 1.04
C ARG A 4 33.33 3.04 2.19
N LEU A 5 32.85 3.35 3.40
CA LEU A 5 33.69 3.53 4.59
C LEU A 5 33.74 2.28 5.49
N ALA A 6 32.80 1.35 5.34
CA ALA A 6 32.77 0.13 6.16
C ALA A 6 33.99 -0.77 5.91
N ALA A 7 34.40 -0.93 4.66
CA ALA A 7 35.56 -1.75 4.29
C ALA A 7 36.90 -1.21 4.83
N PRO A 8 37.26 0.09 4.66
CA PRO A 8 38.52 0.61 5.22
C PRO A 8 38.52 0.64 6.75
N VAL A 9 37.39 0.89 7.40
CA VAL A 9 37.29 0.88 8.87
C VAL A 9 37.44 -0.53 9.43
N ALA A 10 36.81 -1.53 8.82
CA ALA A 10 36.96 -2.93 9.22
C ALA A 10 38.41 -3.42 9.03
N LEU A 11 39.06 -3.03 7.93
CA LEU A 11 40.47 -3.35 7.67
C LEU A 11 41.39 -2.71 8.71
N ALA A 12 41.19 -1.43 9.03
CA ALA A 12 41.98 -0.72 10.03
C ALA A 12 41.81 -1.33 11.44
N ALA A 13 40.59 -1.71 11.81
CA ALA A 13 40.31 -2.37 13.09
C ALA A 13 40.98 -3.75 13.18
N ALA A 14 40.94 -4.54 12.11
CA ALA A 14 41.59 -5.85 12.05
C ALA A 14 43.13 -5.75 12.17
N VAL A 15 43.73 -4.78 11.48
CA VAL A 15 45.19 -4.53 11.55
C VAL A 15 45.60 -4.06 12.95
N ALA A 16 44.83 -3.16 13.56
CA ALA A 16 45.11 -2.67 14.91
C ALA A 16 45.00 -3.79 15.96
N ALA A 17 43.96 -4.62 15.89
CA ALA A 17 43.80 -5.76 16.79
C ALA A 17 44.94 -6.77 16.64
N PHE A 18 45.37 -7.06 15.41
CA PHE A 18 46.52 -7.93 15.16
C PHE A 18 47.82 -7.35 15.73
N ALA A 19 48.09 -6.07 15.52
CA ALA A 19 49.30 -5.40 16.01
C ALA A 19 49.38 -5.40 17.54
N VAL A 20 48.28 -5.11 18.24
CA VAL A 20 48.21 -5.12 19.71
C VAL A 20 48.46 -6.51 20.27
N VAL A 21 47.82 -7.54 19.70
CA VAL A 21 47.99 -8.92 20.18
C VAL A 21 49.40 -9.44 19.90
N PHE A 22 49.98 -9.11 18.74
CA PHE A 22 51.35 -9.48 18.39
C PHE A 22 52.38 -8.82 19.32
N LEU A 23 52.21 -7.54 19.64
CA LEU A 23 53.08 -6.81 20.59
C LEU A 23 53.06 -7.44 22.00
N VAL A 24 51.92 -7.96 22.44
CA VAL A 24 51.77 -8.55 23.77
C VAL A 24 52.28 -9.99 23.85
N THR A 25 52.18 -10.77 22.77
CA THR A 25 52.44 -12.23 22.81
C THR A 25 53.65 -12.70 22.01
N GLY A 26 54.17 -11.90 21.08
CA GLY A 26 55.35 -12.23 20.27
C GLY A 26 55.19 -13.45 19.34
N SER A 27 53.97 -13.95 19.15
CA SER A 27 53.70 -15.22 18.46
C SER A 27 52.68 -15.06 17.33
N LEU A 28 53.00 -15.62 16.15
CA LEU A 28 52.14 -15.59 14.95
C LEU A 28 50.94 -16.56 15.00
N ILE A 29 50.86 -17.42 16.02
CA ILE A 29 49.81 -18.45 16.15
C ILE A 29 48.42 -17.82 16.38
N TRP A 30 48.36 -16.54 16.77
CA TRP A 30 47.11 -15.82 17.00
C TRP A 30 46.40 -15.34 15.73
N ALA A 31 47.07 -15.36 14.57
CA ALA A 31 46.47 -14.99 13.28
C ALA A 31 45.20 -15.81 12.93
N PRO A 32 45.19 -17.16 13.00
CA PRO A 32 43.98 -17.95 12.77
C PRO A 32 42.89 -17.70 13.82
N LEU A 33 43.24 -17.44 15.09
CA LEU A 33 42.27 -17.13 16.15
C LEU A 33 41.56 -15.79 15.90
N LEU A 34 42.31 -14.77 15.48
CA LEU A 34 41.74 -13.48 15.09
C LEU A 34 40.92 -13.58 13.80
N ALA A 35 41.32 -14.43 12.85
CA ALA A 35 40.53 -14.69 11.65
C ALA A 35 39.19 -15.38 11.97
N VAL A 36 39.18 -16.33 12.91
CA VAL A 36 37.95 -16.96 13.41
C VAL A 36 37.07 -15.94 14.13
N GLY A 37 37.64 -15.10 14.99
CA GLY A 37 36.91 -14.03 15.67
C GLY A 37 36.30 -13.02 14.69
N ALA A 38 37.07 -12.61 13.67
CA ALA A 38 36.58 -11.73 12.61
C ALA A 38 35.50 -12.40 11.75
N ALA A 39 35.62 -13.69 11.43
CA ALA A 39 34.62 -14.44 10.70
C ALA A 39 33.30 -14.57 11.48
N ILE A 40 33.36 -14.80 12.79
CA ILE A 40 32.19 -14.81 13.67
C ILE A 40 31.56 -13.42 13.75
N GLY A 41 32.37 -12.37 13.92
CA GLY A 41 31.88 -10.99 13.91
C GLY A 41 31.20 -10.60 12.59
N LEU A 42 31.78 -11.02 11.46
CA LEU A 42 31.19 -10.80 10.14
C LEU A 42 29.89 -11.61 9.95
N TYR A 43 29.86 -12.86 10.44
CA TYR A 43 28.69 -13.72 10.40
C TYR A 43 27.52 -13.13 11.21
N LEU A 44 27.77 -12.65 12.43
CA LEU A 44 26.75 -12.01 13.27
C LEU A 44 26.25 -10.69 12.66
N MET A 45 27.14 -9.92 12.02
CA MET A 45 26.75 -8.68 11.33
C MET A 45 25.99 -8.95 10.01
N ILE A 46 26.17 -10.13 9.41
CA ILE A 46 25.38 -10.61 8.27
C ILE A 46 24.02 -11.12 8.74
N ASP A 47 23.89 -11.60 9.98
CA ASP A 47 22.62 -12.08 10.54
C ASP A 47 21.58 -10.94 10.69
N ASP A 48 21.99 -9.71 10.96
CA ASP A 48 21.08 -8.55 10.90
C ASP A 48 20.48 -8.32 9.49
N ARG A 49 21.17 -8.76 8.43
CA ARG A 49 20.58 -8.77 7.06
C ARG A 49 19.50 -9.84 6.90
N SER A 50 19.56 -10.92 7.69
CA SER A 50 18.52 -11.95 7.71
C SER A 50 17.26 -11.39 8.38
N ALA A 51 17.40 -10.71 9.53
CA ALA A 51 16.29 -10.06 10.22
C ALA A 51 15.61 -8.95 9.39
N THR A 52 16.39 -8.08 8.74
CA THR A 52 15.84 -7.04 7.85
C THR A 52 15.17 -7.60 6.60
N ARG A 53 15.63 -8.75 6.09
CA ARG A 53 14.97 -9.46 4.98
C ARG A 53 13.64 -10.09 5.41
N VAL A 54 13.60 -10.71 6.59
CA VAL A 54 12.37 -11.27 7.16
C VAL A 54 11.32 -10.19 7.39
N ASP A 55 11.74 -9.02 7.90
CA ASP A 55 10.84 -7.88 8.12
C ASP A 55 10.31 -7.30 6.80
N SER A 56 11.16 -7.22 5.76
CA SER A 56 10.72 -6.79 4.42
C SER A 56 9.77 -7.78 3.75
N ASP A 57 10.00 -9.08 3.93
CA ASP A 57 9.13 -10.13 3.38
C ASP A 57 7.77 -10.13 4.10
N SER A 58 7.76 -9.97 5.44
CA SER A 58 6.53 -9.81 6.22
C SER A 58 5.72 -8.58 5.79
N TYR A 59 6.38 -7.45 5.57
CA TYR A 59 5.71 -6.24 5.10
C TYR A 59 5.07 -6.44 3.71
N ALA A 60 5.78 -7.10 2.79
CA ALA A 60 5.27 -7.38 1.46
C ALA A 60 4.04 -8.31 1.50
N ASP A 61 4.04 -9.30 2.39
CA ASP A 61 2.90 -10.21 2.58
C ASP A 61 1.69 -9.50 3.20
N ASP A 62 1.91 -8.63 4.19
CA ASP A 62 0.85 -7.79 4.76
C ASP A 62 0.24 -6.86 3.71
N ALA A 63 1.08 -6.24 2.86
CA ALA A 63 0.63 -5.40 1.77
C ALA A 63 -0.22 -6.17 0.75
N ARG A 64 0.18 -7.40 0.38
CA ARG A 64 -0.62 -8.28 -0.49
C ARG A 64 -1.96 -8.63 0.13
N GLY A 65 -1.97 -9.01 1.42
CA GLY A 65 -3.21 -9.33 2.13
C GLY A 65 -4.21 -8.17 2.15
N ARG A 66 -3.72 -6.93 2.30
CA ARG A 66 -4.56 -5.72 2.21
C ARG A 66 -5.10 -5.46 0.81
N VAL A 67 -4.28 -5.65 -0.22
CA VAL A 67 -4.72 -5.53 -1.62
C VAL A 67 -5.82 -6.54 -1.90
N GLU A 68 -5.65 -7.80 -1.51
CA GLU A 68 -6.67 -8.83 -1.68
C GLU A 68 -7.98 -8.52 -0.94
N GLU A 69 -7.89 -7.96 0.28
CA GLU A 69 -9.06 -7.50 1.03
C GLU A 69 -9.82 -6.40 0.26
N ALA A 70 -9.10 -5.42 -0.28
CA ALA A 70 -9.70 -4.36 -1.09
C ALA A 70 -10.31 -4.90 -2.39
N LEU A 71 -9.62 -5.80 -3.09
CA LEU A 71 -10.12 -6.43 -4.32
C LEU A 71 -11.37 -7.28 -4.08
N ARG A 72 -11.52 -7.91 -2.91
CA ARG A 72 -12.77 -8.59 -2.52
C ARG A 72 -13.95 -7.61 -2.46
N VAL A 73 -13.73 -6.40 -1.96
CA VAL A 73 -14.78 -5.35 -1.95
C VAL A 73 -15.09 -4.89 -3.37
N VAL A 74 -14.07 -4.69 -4.22
CA VAL A 74 -14.26 -4.35 -5.64
C VAL A 74 -15.15 -5.37 -6.35
N HIS A 75 -14.91 -6.67 -6.13
CA HIS A 75 -15.73 -7.74 -6.70
C HIS A 75 -17.17 -7.73 -6.18
N GLY A 76 -17.36 -7.37 -4.92
CA GLY A 76 -18.69 -7.15 -4.33
C GLY A 76 -19.43 -6.00 -5.03
N ILE A 77 -18.76 -4.86 -5.23
CA ILE A 77 -19.31 -3.69 -5.93
C ILE A 77 -19.63 -4.02 -7.39
N GLU A 78 -18.76 -4.76 -8.08
CA GLU A 78 -18.99 -5.18 -9.47
C GLU A 78 -20.24 -6.07 -9.61
N ARG A 79 -20.50 -6.93 -8.62
CA ARG A 79 -21.74 -7.71 -8.60
C ARG A 79 -22.97 -6.82 -8.40
N LEU A 80 -22.88 -5.87 -7.48
CA LEU A 80 -23.97 -4.93 -7.19
C LEU A 80 -24.23 -3.97 -8.35
N SER A 81 -23.21 -3.56 -9.10
CA SER A 81 -23.36 -2.62 -10.22
C SER A 81 -24.27 -3.17 -11.33
N ARG A 82 -24.37 -4.50 -11.46
CA ARG A 82 -25.27 -5.16 -12.43
C ARG A 82 -26.75 -4.89 -12.14
N ASP A 83 -27.10 -4.62 -10.88
CA ASP A 83 -28.46 -4.32 -10.45
C ASP A 83 -28.83 -2.84 -10.58
N VAL A 84 -27.86 -1.98 -10.95
CA VAL A 84 -28.08 -0.54 -11.16
C VAL A 84 -28.78 -0.32 -12.49
N ARG A 85 -29.95 0.31 -12.46
CA ARG A 85 -30.78 0.58 -13.65
C ARG A 85 -30.25 1.75 -14.48
N HIS A 86 -29.70 2.78 -13.82
CA HIS A 86 -29.20 3.96 -14.52
C HIS A 86 -27.86 3.66 -15.21
N THR A 87 -27.82 3.79 -16.53
CA THR A 87 -26.68 3.31 -17.35
C THR A 87 -25.37 4.06 -17.02
N GLU A 88 -25.45 5.38 -16.81
CA GLU A 88 -24.26 6.17 -16.47
C GLU A 88 -23.72 5.84 -15.09
N ALA A 89 -24.61 5.60 -14.13
CA ALA A 89 -24.25 5.23 -12.77
C ALA A 89 -23.55 3.86 -12.74
N ARG A 90 -24.09 2.89 -13.50
CA ARG A 90 -23.46 1.59 -13.69
C ARG A 90 -22.08 1.72 -14.31
N ARG A 91 -21.93 2.51 -15.38
CA ARG A 91 -20.62 2.74 -16.03
C ARG A 91 -19.59 3.33 -15.07
N ALA A 92 -19.98 4.31 -14.26
CA ALA A 92 -19.07 4.90 -13.26
C ALA A 92 -18.57 3.84 -12.26
N LEU A 93 -19.43 2.92 -11.81
CA LEU A 93 -19.02 1.81 -10.95
C LEU A 93 -18.11 0.81 -11.68
N GLU A 94 -18.43 0.45 -12.92
CA GLU A 94 -17.60 -0.44 -13.75
C GLU A 94 -16.21 0.15 -14.01
N ASP A 95 -16.13 1.45 -14.26
CA ASP A 95 -14.87 2.18 -14.44
C ASP A 95 -14.06 2.21 -13.14
N ALA A 96 -14.70 2.52 -12.00
CA ALA A 96 -14.07 2.43 -10.69
C ALA A 96 -13.52 1.03 -10.38
N CYS A 97 -14.32 -0.02 -10.64
CA CYS A 97 -13.90 -1.42 -10.45
C CYS A 97 -12.74 -1.82 -11.37
N ARG A 98 -12.55 -1.14 -12.51
CA ARG A 98 -11.44 -1.35 -13.43
C ARG A 98 -10.17 -0.61 -13.00
N TYR A 99 -10.30 0.64 -12.59
CA TYR A 99 -9.16 1.50 -12.26
C TYR A 99 -8.51 1.14 -10.92
N VAL A 100 -9.25 0.62 -9.95
CA VAL A 100 -8.68 0.29 -8.63
C VAL A 100 -7.67 -0.87 -8.68
N PRO A 101 -7.95 -2.02 -9.32
CA PRO A 101 -6.94 -3.06 -9.52
C PRO A 101 -5.70 -2.53 -10.26
N GLU A 102 -5.92 -1.73 -11.32
CA GLU A 102 -4.84 -1.11 -12.09
C GLU A 102 -3.99 -0.16 -11.23
N LEU A 103 -4.60 0.59 -10.32
CA LEU A 103 -3.89 1.43 -9.36
C LEU A 103 -2.97 0.58 -8.46
N PHE A 104 -3.47 -0.52 -7.91
CA PHE A 104 -2.67 -1.39 -7.04
C PHE A 104 -1.51 -2.03 -7.78
N ASP A 105 -1.72 -2.50 -9.00
CA ASP A 105 -0.64 -3.03 -9.84
C ASP A 105 0.44 -1.97 -10.10
N ARG A 106 0.05 -0.75 -10.48
CA ARG A 106 0.99 0.34 -10.75
C ARG A 106 1.74 0.81 -9.49
N VAL A 107 1.07 0.87 -8.35
CA VAL A 107 1.71 1.22 -7.07
C VAL A 107 2.69 0.14 -6.65
N ARG A 108 2.34 -1.14 -6.80
CA ARG A 108 3.25 -2.26 -6.54
C ARG A 108 4.52 -2.15 -7.37
N ASP A 109 4.41 -1.79 -8.64
CA ASP A 109 5.55 -1.72 -9.56
C ASP A 109 6.43 -0.47 -9.35
N ARG A 110 5.83 0.66 -8.97
CA ARG A 110 6.54 1.96 -8.87
C ARG A 110 6.91 2.39 -7.46
N SER A 111 6.12 2.01 -6.46
CA SER A 111 6.29 2.40 -5.06
C SER A 111 5.79 1.29 -4.12
N PRO A 112 6.47 0.13 -4.09
CA PRO A 112 6.05 -1.03 -3.29
C PRO A 112 5.91 -0.69 -1.79
N ASP A 113 6.75 0.21 -1.27
CA ASP A 113 6.72 0.67 0.13
C ASP A 113 5.45 1.50 0.45
N SER A 114 4.70 1.95 -0.55
CA SER A 114 3.44 2.68 -0.38
C SER A 114 2.21 1.80 -0.64
N LEU A 115 2.40 0.53 -0.99
CA LEU A 115 1.31 -0.36 -1.37
C LEU A 115 0.37 -0.64 -0.19
N TYR A 116 0.92 -0.88 1.00
CA TYR A 116 0.12 -1.15 2.19
C TYR A 116 -0.78 0.03 2.55
N SER A 117 -0.22 1.24 2.63
CA SER A 117 -0.97 2.45 2.99
C SER A 117 -2.00 2.82 1.93
N THR A 118 -1.64 2.67 0.65
CA THR A 118 -2.56 2.79 -0.49
C THR A 118 -3.74 1.82 -0.36
N ALA A 119 -3.46 0.53 -0.17
CA ALA A 119 -4.51 -0.49 -0.08
C ALA A 119 -5.42 -0.26 1.12
N ALA A 120 -4.87 0.17 2.26
CA ALA A 120 -5.64 0.48 3.46
C ALA A 120 -6.60 1.66 3.23
N GLN A 121 -6.12 2.76 2.67
CA GLN A 121 -6.92 3.95 2.42
C GLN A 121 -7.95 3.72 1.31
N VAL A 122 -7.53 3.26 0.13
CA VAL A 122 -8.44 2.94 -0.99
C VAL A 122 -9.46 1.88 -0.56
N GLY A 123 -9.06 0.89 0.24
CA GLY A 123 -9.96 -0.08 0.86
C GLY A 123 -11.01 0.57 1.77
N GLY A 124 -10.64 1.61 2.52
CA GLY A 124 -11.58 2.44 3.27
C GLY A 124 -12.61 3.13 2.37
N HIS A 125 -12.15 3.80 1.31
CA HIS A 125 -13.05 4.45 0.34
C HIS A 125 -13.97 3.44 -0.36
N LEU A 126 -13.46 2.26 -0.71
CA LEU A 126 -14.24 1.18 -1.31
C LEU A 126 -15.35 0.66 -0.39
N ARG A 127 -15.07 0.48 0.91
CA ARG A 127 -16.12 0.07 1.86
C ARG A 127 -17.21 1.14 1.97
N SER A 128 -16.83 2.41 1.93
CA SER A 128 -17.78 3.52 1.89
C SER A 128 -18.62 3.49 0.61
N LEU A 129 -17.99 3.27 -0.54
CA LEU A 129 -18.66 3.13 -1.83
C LEU A 129 -19.64 1.94 -1.85
N ASP A 130 -19.24 0.77 -1.34
CA ASP A 130 -20.12 -0.40 -1.21
C ASP A 130 -21.37 -0.07 -0.37
N GLY A 131 -21.22 0.69 0.72
CA GLY A 131 -22.35 1.22 1.50
C GLY A 131 -23.27 2.11 0.67
N VAL A 132 -22.71 3.09 -0.06
CA VAL A 132 -23.46 3.98 -0.96
C VAL A 132 -24.20 3.18 -2.04
N VAL A 133 -23.55 2.18 -2.66
CA VAL A 133 -24.16 1.35 -3.71
C VAL A 133 -25.33 0.54 -3.17
N ARG A 134 -25.19 -0.08 -2.00
CA ARG A 134 -26.27 -0.85 -1.38
C ARG A 134 -27.46 0.04 -1.05
N GLN A 135 -27.21 1.21 -0.49
CA GLN A 135 -28.26 2.17 -0.16
C GLN A 135 -28.94 2.72 -1.43
N TYR A 136 -28.17 3.03 -2.47
CA TYR A 136 -28.71 3.43 -3.77
C TYR A 136 -29.63 2.35 -4.36
N LEU A 137 -29.20 1.08 -4.33
CA LEU A 137 -30.01 -0.04 -4.79
C LEU A 137 -31.27 -0.25 -3.95
N ASP A 138 -31.20 0.00 -2.65
CA ASP A 138 -32.36 -0.07 -1.77
C ASP A 138 -33.39 1.02 -2.11
N ILE A 139 -32.96 2.27 -2.28
CA ILE A 139 -33.81 3.38 -2.75
C ILE A 139 -34.40 3.08 -4.13
N GLN A 140 -33.61 2.48 -5.04
CA GLN A 140 -34.07 2.06 -6.35
C GLN A 140 -35.17 0.99 -6.28
N ARG A 141 -35.10 0.08 -5.30
CA ARG A 141 -36.07 -1.00 -5.11
C ARG A 141 -37.33 -0.53 -4.36
N GLN A 142 -37.17 0.37 -3.38
CA GLN A 142 -38.24 0.80 -2.47
C GLN A 142 -38.28 2.33 -2.32
N PRO A 143 -38.52 3.10 -3.40
CA PRO A 143 -38.42 4.56 -3.36
C PRO A 143 -39.44 5.22 -2.41
N VAL A 144 -40.58 4.57 -2.16
CA VAL A 144 -41.65 5.07 -1.28
C VAL A 144 -41.24 5.18 0.19
N LEU A 145 -40.18 4.48 0.61
CA LEU A 145 -39.71 4.48 2.00
C LEU A 145 -38.78 5.66 2.31
N TYR A 146 -38.44 6.47 1.33
CA TYR A 146 -37.44 7.53 1.44
C TYR A 146 -38.04 8.90 1.18
N HIS A 147 -37.56 9.91 1.91
CA HIS A 147 -37.88 11.30 1.61
C HIS A 147 -37.02 11.78 0.43
N ASP A 148 -37.66 12.25 -0.63
CA ASP A 148 -37.00 12.71 -1.87
C ASP A 148 -36.04 11.67 -2.51
N PRO A 149 -36.55 10.49 -2.91
CA PRO A 149 -35.73 9.39 -3.42
C PRO A 149 -34.96 9.75 -4.69
N GLU A 150 -35.47 10.67 -5.50
CA GLU A 150 -34.80 11.13 -6.72
C GLU A 150 -33.51 11.88 -6.40
N ARG A 151 -33.55 12.77 -5.40
CA ARG A 151 -32.37 13.50 -4.95
C ARG A 151 -31.33 12.53 -4.39
N LEU A 152 -31.73 11.61 -3.51
CA LEU A 152 -30.82 10.63 -2.93
C LEU A 152 -30.17 9.73 -3.98
N GLN A 153 -30.92 9.33 -5.02
CA GLN A 153 -30.34 8.61 -6.15
C GLN A 153 -29.31 9.46 -6.89
N ARG A 154 -29.62 10.71 -7.25
CA ARG A 154 -28.66 11.61 -7.92
C ARG A 154 -27.39 11.83 -7.10
N ASP A 155 -27.51 11.96 -5.79
CA ASP A 155 -26.37 12.12 -4.88
C ASP A 155 -25.49 10.85 -4.88
N GLY A 156 -26.11 9.66 -4.89
CA GLY A 156 -25.40 8.39 -5.04
C GLY A 156 -24.68 8.26 -6.37
N GLU A 157 -25.33 8.63 -7.47
CA GLU A 157 -24.70 8.64 -8.81
C GLU A 157 -23.51 9.59 -8.86
N GLN A 158 -23.62 10.75 -8.22
CA GLN A 158 -22.52 11.69 -8.13
C GLN A 158 -21.36 11.14 -7.29
N ALA A 159 -21.65 10.42 -6.20
CA ALA A 159 -20.63 9.74 -5.42
C ALA A 159 -19.88 8.67 -6.23
N PHE A 160 -20.59 7.90 -7.07
CA PHE A 160 -19.97 6.91 -7.97
C PHE A 160 -19.02 7.58 -8.96
N ARG A 161 -19.47 8.67 -9.62
CA ARG A 161 -18.64 9.43 -10.58
C ARG A 161 -17.40 10.01 -9.91
N ARG A 162 -17.54 10.67 -8.76
CA ARG A 162 -16.40 11.24 -8.00
C ARG A 162 -15.38 10.17 -7.63
N PHE A 163 -15.82 8.97 -7.24
CA PHE A 163 -14.91 7.88 -6.92
C PHE A 163 -14.20 7.34 -8.17
N ALA A 164 -14.91 7.20 -9.28
CA ALA A 164 -14.31 6.79 -10.56
C ALA A 164 -13.23 7.79 -11.03
N ASP A 165 -13.53 9.09 -10.95
CA ASP A 165 -12.58 10.17 -11.26
C ASP A 165 -11.36 10.11 -10.34
N PHE A 166 -11.57 9.95 -9.03
CA PHE A 166 -10.49 9.78 -8.05
C PHE A 166 -9.59 8.58 -8.38
N ALA A 167 -10.18 7.42 -8.72
CA ALA A 167 -9.42 6.22 -9.06
C ALA A 167 -8.60 6.43 -10.34
N LEU A 168 -9.18 7.04 -11.37
CA LEU A 168 -8.49 7.36 -12.62
C LEU A 168 -7.35 8.36 -12.42
N ASP A 169 -7.58 9.43 -11.67
CA ASP A 169 -6.56 10.45 -11.41
C ASP A 169 -5.43 9.89 -10.54
N SER A 170 -5.74 9.02 -9.59
CA SER A 170 -4.75 8.26 -8.83
C SER A 170 -3.85 7.42 -9.75
N VAL A 171 -4.46 6.70 -10.69
CA VAL A 171 -3.72 5.90 -11.71
C VAL A 171 -2.82 6.78 -12.57
N ARG A 172 -3.27 7.98 -12.93
CA ARG A 172 -2.49 8.96 -13.72
C ARG A 172 -1.30 9.52 -12.94
N LEU A 173 -1.50 9.94 -11.70
CA LEU A 173 -0.45 10.48 -10.83
C LEU A 173 0.68 9.46 -10.61
N VAL A 174 0.31 8.21 -10.30
CA VAL A 174 1.30 7.13 -10.14
C VAL A 174 2.06 6.89 -11.46
N ASN A 175 1.37 6.95 -12.59
CA ASN A 175 1.99 6.76 -13.92
C ASN A 175 2.89 7.92 -14.37
N GLN A 176 2.68 9.12 -13.86
CA GLN A 176 3.54 10.28 -14.09
C GLN A 176 4.75 10.29 -13.15
N GLY A 177 4.79 9.39 -12.16
CA GLY A 177 5.84 9.36 -11.14
C GLY A 177 5.62 10.38 -10.02
N GLU A 178 4.44 11.00 -9.96
CA GLU A 178 4.06 12.02 -8.97
C GLU A 178 3.56 11.35 -7.68
N ILE A 179 4.35 10.42 -7.13
CA ILE A 179 3.98 9.60 -5.96
C ILE A 179 3.73 10.48 -4.71
N ALA A 180 4.45 11.58 -4.57
CA ALA A 180 4.26 12.53 -3.47
C ALA A 180 2.89 13.23 -3.53
N GLN A 181 2.47 13.66 -4.72
CA GLN A 181 1.17 14.30 -4.94
C GLN A 181 0.02 13.29 -4.78
N TYR A 182 0.20 12.08 -5.31
CA TYR A 182 -0.72 10.97 -5.08
C TYR A 182 -0.93 10.70 -3.58
N THR A 183 0.15 10.57 -2.82
CA THR A 183 0.09 10.28 -1.38
C THR A 183 -0.55 11.42 -0.60
N ALA A 184 -0.27 12.67 -0.96
CA ALA A 184 -0.89 13.85 -0.35
C ALA A 184 -2.41 13.88 -0.60
N ASN A 185 -2.84 13.60 -1.83
CA ASN A 185 -4.25 13.60 -2.20
C ASN A 185 -5.02 12.47 -1.53
N LEU A 186 -4.39 11.30 -1.35
CA LEU A 186 -5.03 10.15 -0.73
C LEU A 186 -5.54 10.44 0.69
N GLY A 187 -4.79 11.24 1.46
CA GLY A 187 -5.16 11.60 2.83
C GLY A 187 -6.20 12.72 2.93
N THR A 188 -6.49 13.45 1.85
CA THR A 188 -7.38 14.63 1.88
C THR A 188 -8.71 14.42 1.17
N VAL A 189 -8.82 13.43 0.28
CA VAL A 189 -10.06 13.13 -0.41
C VAL A 189 -11.07 12.53 0.58
N ALA A 190 -12.28 13.06 0.60
CA ALA A 190 -13.34 12.52 1.44
C ALA A 190 -13.86 11.18 0.87
N PRO A 191 -14.17 10.18 1.72
CA PRO A 191 -14.78 8.95 1.27
C PRO A 191 -16.17 9.18 0.67
N PRO A 192 -16.59 8.36 -0.31
CA PRO A 192 -17.94 8.44 -0.88
C PRO A 192 -19.00 8.29 0.21
N SER A 193 -19.89 9.27 0.34
CA SER A 193 -20.99 9.23 1.29
C SER A 193 -22.28 9.76 0.66
N LEU A 194 -23.41 9.18 1.07
CA LEU A 194 -24.72 9.76 0.80
C LEU A 194 -25.02 10.84 1.85
N PRO A 195 -25.70 11.92 1.47
CA PRO A 195 -26.20 12.89 2.42
C PRO A 195 -27.20 12.25 3.40
N ASP A 196 -27.32 12.87 4.58
CA ASP A 196 -28.12 12.34 5.69
C ASP A 196 -29.56 12.04 5.24
N LEU A 197 -30.06 10.86 5.63
CA LEU A 197 -31.33 10.31 5.18
C LEU A 197 -32.54 11.05 5.75
N GLY A 198 -32.33 12.04 6.63
CA GLY A 198 -33.39 12.88 7.20
C GLY A 198 -34.45 12.04 7.89
N ARG A 199 -34.24 11.69 9.17
CA ARG A 199 -35.31 11.13 9.99
C ARG A 199 -36.42 12.14 10.23
#